data_AF-A0A6S7AC99-F1
#
_entry.id   AF-A0A6S7AC99-F1
#
_cell.length_a   1.000
_cell.length_b   1.000
_cell.length_c   1.000
_cell.angle_alpha   90.00
_cell.angle_beta   90.00
_cell.angle_gamma   90.00
#
_symmetry.space_group_name_H-M   'P 1'
#
loop_
_entity.id
_entity.type
_entity.pdbx_description
1 polymer ?
#
loop_
_entity_poly.entity_id
_entity_poly.type
_entity_poly.pdbx_seq_one_letter_code
_entity_poly.pdbx_strand_id
1 'polypeptide(L)'
;MQAMILAAGRGERMRPLTDRLPKPMLAVGGKPLIVWHLERLAAAGIRDVVINHAWLGHEIENALGDGSAYGVRIRYSPESTALETAGGIAQALPLLGDAPFLVMNGDVWCDWNPAAAPARAAGLPDGGAWMLMVDNPVQHPNGDFHLASDGRLHAQGEPRLTYAGIAVYHPSLFKTVPRGTAMPMLPLFRQAMADGLAQGAHHTGRWTDVGTPQRLADLDAELRAMAR
;
A
#
# COMPACT_ATOMS: atom_id res chain seq x y z
N MET A 1 -4.05 -9.97 12.49
CA MET A 1 -4.20 -8.71 11.75
C MET A 1 -4.46 -9.05 10.29
N GLN A 2 -5.36 -8.31 9.62
CA GLN A 2 -5.56 -8.39 8.16
C GLN A 2 -4.59 -7.43 7.45
N ALA A 3 -4.21 -7.76 6.21
CA ALA A 3 -3.54 -6.84 5.31
C ALA A 3 -4.34 -6.65 4.02
N MET A 4 -4.22 -5.49 3.39
CA MET A 4 -4.72 -5.21 2.06
C MET A 4 -3.57 -4.80 1.15
N ILE A 5 -3.52 -5.36 -0.06
CA ILE A 5 -2.62 -4.88 -1.12
C ILE A 5 -3.45 -4.19 -2.18
N LEU A 6 -3.10 -2.94 -2.49
CA LEU A 6 -3.80 -2.13 -3.47
C LEU A 6 -3.34 -2.47 -4.89
N ALA A 7 -4.22 -3.04 -5.72
CA ALA A 7 -3.88 -3.55 -7.05
C ALA A 7 -4.88 -3.18 -8.17
N ALA A 8 -5.80 -2.24 -7.92
CA ALA A 8 -6.83 -1.85 -8.89
C ALA A 8 -6.39 -0.85 -9.98
N GLY A 9 -5.22 -0.22 -9.83
CA GLY A 9 -4.75 0.82 -10.74
C GLY A 9 -4.40 0.30 -12.14
N ARG A 10 -4.77 1.06 -13.19
CA ARG A 10 -4.43 0.74 -14.58
C ARG A 10 -2.93 0.80 -14.87
N GLY A 11 -2.19 1.66 -14.17
CA GLY A 11 -0.77 1.86 -14.41
C GLY A 11 -0.47 2.48 -15.77
N GLU A 12 -1.17 3.56 -16.15
CA GLU A 12 -1.04 4.18 -17.49
C GLU A 12 0.39 4.64 -17.82
N ARG A 13 1.15 5.07 -16.82
CA ARG A 13 2.57 5.45 -16.95
C ARG A 13 3.51 4.27 -17.20
N MET A 14 3.02 3.04 -17.09
CA MET A 14 3.78 1.79 -17.31
C MET A 14 3.55 1.17 -18.70
N ARG A 15 2.78 1.83 -19.56
CA ARG A 15 2.55 1.34 -20.92
C ARG A 15 3.87 1.27 -21.72
N PRO A 16 4.02 0.28 -22.62
CA PRO A 16 3.01 -0.70 -23.02
C PRO A 16 2.91 -1.93 -22.12
N LEU A 17 3.74 -2.05 -21.07
CA LEU A 17 3.78 -3.26 -20.23
C LEU A 17 2.40 -3.56 -19.59
N THR A 18 1.71 -2.51 -19.15
CA THR A 18 0.40 -2.63 -18.50
C THR A 18 -0.79 -2.81 -19.43
N ASP A 19 -0.58 -2.77 -20.75
CA ASP A 19 -1.65 -3.06 -21.71
C ASP A 19 -2.00 -4.57 -21.71
N ARG A 20 -1.12 -5.42 -21.17
CA ARG A 20 -1.27 -6.89 -21.19
C ARG A 20 -1.11 -7.56 -19.83
N LEU A 21 -0.65 -6.83 -18.81
CA LEU A 21 -0.37 -7.38 -17.49
C LEU A 21 -0.63 -6.31 -16.40
N PRO A 22 -1.38 -6.60 -15.33
CA PRO A 22 -1.54 -5.66 -14.23
C PRO A 22 -0.20 -5.20 -13.67
N LYS A 23 -0.11 -3.92 -13.30
CA LYS A 23 1.14 -3.35 -12.77
C LYS A 23 1.75 -4.16 -11.61
N PRO A 24 0.99 -4.63 -10.60
CA PRO A 24 1.56 -5.43 -9.50
C PRO A 24 2.08 -6.81 -9.94
N MET A 25 1.72 -7.27 -11.14
CA MET A 25 2.20 -8.54 -11.71
C MET A 25 3.50 -8.38 -12.50
N LEU A 26 3.98 -7.15 -12.73
CA LEU A 26 5.28 -6.90 -13.36
C LEU A 26 6.40 -7.42 -12.47
N ALA A 27 7.39 -8.07 -13.07
CA ALA A 27 8.47 -8.74 -12.35
C ALA A 27 9.64 -7.80 -12.04
N VAL A 28 10.18 -7.92 -10.83
CA VAL A 28 11.45 -7.35 -10.39
C VAL A 28 12.20 -8.36 -9.52
N GLY A 29 13.51 -8.45 -9.67
CA GLY A 29 14.34 -9.41 -8.92
C GLY A 29 13.89 -10.86 -9.11
N GLY A 30 13.34 -11.18 -10.30
CA GLY A 30 12.92 -12.54 -10.66
C GLY A 30 11.51 -12.96 -10.24
N LYS A 31 10.71 -12.09 -9.60
CA LYS A 31 9.30 -12.40 -9.25
C LYS A 31 8.38 -11.18 -9.38
N PRO A 32 7.05 -11.34 -9.50
CA PRO A 32 6.11 -10.23 -9.54
C PRO A 32 6.21 -9.30 -8.31
N LEU A 33 6.01 -7.98 -8.49
CA LEU A 33 6.01 -6.99 -7.40
C LEU A 33 5.11 -7.41 -6.24
N ILE A 34 3.90 -7.86 -6.53
CA ILE A 34 2.94 -8.28 -5.51
C ILE A 34 3.43 -9.47 -4.69
N VAL A 35 4.21 -10.38 -5.28
CA VAL A 35 4.75 -11.57 -4.59
C VAL A 35 5.77 -11.16 -3.51
N TRP A 36 6.54 -10.08 -3.72
CA TRP A 36 7.41 -9.53 -2.66
C TRP A 36 6.62 -9.13 -1.42
N HIS A 37 5.41 -8.59 -1.57
CA HIS A 37 4.55 -8.29 -0.43
C HIS A 37 4.03 -9.56 0.25
N LEU A 38 3.51 -10.52 -0.53
CA LEU A 38 2.93 -11.75 0.01
C LEU A 38 3.94 -12.53 0.84
N GLU A 39 5.16 -12.73 0.34
CA GLU A 39 6.21 -13.46 1.06
C GLU A 39 6.61 -12.73 2.36
N ARG A 40 6.68 -11.40 2.35
CA ARG A 40 7.06 -10.61 3.53
C ARG A 40 5.95 -10.55 4.56
N LEU A 41 4.69 -10.51 4.13
CA LEU A 41 3.53 -10.66 5.01
C LEU A 41 3.51 -12.05 5.65
N ALA A 42 3.74 -13.11 4.88
CA ALA A 42 3.83 -14.47 5.40
C ALA A 42 4.95 -14.61 6.43
N ALA A 43 6.14 -14.09 6.15
CA ALA A 43 7.29 -14.09 7.06
C ALA A 43 7.02 -13.30 8.34
N ALA A 44 6.23 -12.23 8.26
CA ALA A 44 5.78 -11.43 9.41
C ALA A 44 4.61 -12.08 10.20
N GLY A 45 4.10 -13.23 9.75
CA GLY A 45 2.94 -13.89 10.37
C GLY A 45 1.59 -13.27 10.02
N ILE A 46 1.54 -12.32 9.08
CA ILE A 46 0.30 -11.71 8.58
C ILE A 46 -0.18 -12.53 7.38
N ARG A 47 -1.13 -13.45 7.64
CA ARG A 47 -1.53 -14.46 6.66
C ARG A 47 -2.84 -14.19 5.95
N ASP A 48 -3.67 -13.29 6.44
CA ASP A 48 -4.95 -12.98 5.80
C ASP A 48 -4.82 -11.69 5.00
N VAL A 49 -4.92 -11.81 3.68
CA VAL A 49 -4.64 -10.74 2.72
C VAL A 49 -5.87 -10.49 1.85
N VAL A 50 -6.24 -9.22 1.71
CA VAL A 50 -7.24 -8.76 0.75
C VAL A 50 -6.55 -8.07 -0.41
N ILE A 51 -6.93 -8.38 -1.65
CA ILE A 51 -6.39 -7.72 -2.83
C ILE A 51 -7.56 -7.11 -3.62
N ASN A 52 -7.58 -5.79 -3.78
CA ASN A 52 -8.54 -5.18 -4.71
C ASN A 52 -7.96 -5.14 -6.12
N HIS A 53 -8.81 -5.25 -7.13
CA HIS A 53 -8.39 -5.19 -8.52
C HIS A 53 -9.49 -4.64 -9.42
N ALA A 54 -9.10 -4.06 -10.56
CA ALA A 54 -10.03 -3.61 -11.59
C ALA A 54 -9.47 -3.98 -12.98
N TRP A 55 -8.49 -3.23 -13.47
CA TRP A 55 -7.87 -3.47 -14.77
C TRP A 55 -7.16 -4.83 -14.81
N LEU A 56 -7.57 -5.70 -15.75
CA LEU A 56 -7.02 -7.05 -15.93
C LEU A 56 -6.99 -7.88 -14.62
N GLY A 57 -7.95 -7.65 -13.72
CA GLY A 57 -7.93 -8.28 -12.39
C GLY A 57 -7.91 -9.81 -12.38
N HIS A 58 -8.54 -10.44 -13.39
CA HIS A 58 -8.52 -11.89 -13.55
C HIS A 58 -7.10 -12.47 -13.72
N GLU A 59 -6.14 -11.70 -14.28
CA GLU A 59 -4.74 -12.13 -14.36
C GLU A 59 -4.10 -12.24 -12.97
N ILE A 60 -4.51 -11.38 -12.02
CA ILE A 60 -4.06 -11.44 -10.63
C ILE A 60 -4.62 -12.70 -9.95
N GLU A 61 -5.94 -12.92 -10.07
CA GLU A 61 -6.61 -14.10 -9.50
C GLU A 61 -6.02 -15.40 -10.05
N ASN A 62 -5.85 -15.50 -11.38
CA ASN A 62 -5.30 -16.67 -12.04
C ASN A 62 -3.86 -16.98 -11.60
N ALA A 63 -3.03 -15.95 -11.43
CA ALA A 63 -1.63 -16.12 -11.09
C ALA A 63 -1.39 -16.39 -9.60
N LEU A 64 -2.22 -15.84 -8.71
CA LEU A 64 -2.02 -15.91 -7.26
C LEU A 64 -2.89 -16.97 -6.58
N GLY A 65 -4.02 -17.36 -7.18
CA GLY A 65 -4.94 -18.34 -6.63
C GLY A 65 -5.46 -17.93 -5.24
N ASP A 66 -5.51 -18.86 -4.30
CA ASP A 66 -5.88 -18.59 -2.91
C ASP A 66 -4.72 -18.08 -2.04
N GLY A 67 -3.52 -17.93 -2.62
CA GLY A 67 -2.32 -17.49 -1.93
C GLY A 67 -1.56 -18.56 -1.14
N SER A 68 -2.04 -19.81 -1.13
CA SER A 68 -1.42 -20.92 -0.40
C SER A 68 0.05 -21.16 -0.80
N ALA A 69 0.37 -20.99 -2.08
CA ALA A 69 1.74 -21.07 -2.62
C ALA A 69 2.71 -20.05 -1.97
N TYR A 70 2.19 -18.97 -1.40
CA TYR A 70 2.97 -17.90 -0.75
C TYR A 70 2.81 -17.88 0.78
N GLY A 71 2.16 -18.89 1.36
CA GLY A 71 1.97 -18.99 2.82
C GLY A 71 0.92 -18.03 3.39
N VAL A 72 0.03 -17.51 2.56
CA VAL A 72 -1.08 -16.61 2.94
C VAL A 72 -2.43 -17.15 2.46
N ARG A 73 -3.51 -16.47 2.84
CA ARG A 73 -4.89 -16.68 2.40
C ARG A 73 -5.39 -15.40 1.76
N ILE A 74 -5.62 -15.43 0.46
CA ILE A 74 -6.05 -14.27 -0.31
C ILE A 74 -7.57 -14.27 -0.45
N ARG A 75 -8.18 -13.11 -0.19
CA ARG A 75 -9.54 -12.78 -0.62
C ARG A 75 -9.49 -11.61 -1.61
N TYR A 76 -10.26 -11.71 -2.68
CA TYR A 76 -10.29 -10.68 -3.72
C TYR A 76 -11.46 -9.71 -3.50
N SER A 77 -11.21 -8.43 -3.75
CA SER A 77 -12.20 -7.36 -3.73
C SER A 77 -12.29 -6.72 -5.12
N PRO A 78 -13.01 -7.34 -6.07
CA PRO A 78 -13.12 -6.82 -7.43
C PRO A 78 -13.84 -5.47 -7.45
N GLU A 79 -13.36 -4.57 -8.30
CA GLU A 79 -13.95 -3.28 -8.60
C GLU A 79 -14.37 -3.25 -10.08
N SER A 80 -15.61 -2.85 -10.37
CA SER A 80 -16.09 -2.71 -11.76
C SER A 80 -15.34 -1.61 -12.51
N THR A 81 -15.02 -0.53 -11.80
CA THR A 81 -14.12 0.55 -12.23
C THR A 81 -13.20 0.90 -11.08
N ALA A 82 -12.01 1.42 -11.35
CA ALA A 82 -11.09 1.83 -10.29
C ALA A 82 -11.76 2.87 -9.36
N LEU A 83 -11.88 2.53 -8.07
CA LEU A 83 -12.56 3.34 -7.05
C LEU A 83 -11.62 4.31 -6.32
N GLU A 84 -10.43 4.55 -6.87
CA GLU A 84 -9.33 5.17 -6.14
C GLU A 84 -9.03 4.44 -4.82
N THR A 85 -8.06 4.94 -4.05
CA THR A 85 -7.56 4.20 -2.89
C THR A 85 -8.57 4.15 -1.73
N ALA A 86 -9.22 5.26 -1.37
CA ALA A 86 -10.16 5.25 -0.24
C ALA A 86 -11.44 4.50 -0.58
N GLY A 87 -11.95 4.68 -1.80
CA GLY A 87 -13.12 3.96 -2.29
C GLY A 87 -12.88 2.44 -2.36
N GLY A 88 -11.71 2.01 -2.84
CA GLY A 88 -11.32 0.61 -2.87
C GLY A 88 -11.20 -0.01 -1.48
N ILE A 89 -10.62 0.71 -0.52
CA ILE A 89 -10.57 0.27 0.89
C ILE A 89 -11.98 0.16 1.48
N ALA A 90 -12.82 1.19 1.28
CA ALA A 90 -14.21 1.19 1.75
C ALA A 90 -15.02 0.02 1.19
N GLN A 91 -14.83 -0.29 -0.09
CA GLN A 91 -15.44 -1.46 -0.74
C GLN A 91 -15.02 -2.78 -0.09
N ALA A 92 -13.74 -2.88 0.30
CA ALA A 92 -13.12 -4.06 0.89
C ALA A 92 -13.34 -4.22 2.41
N LEU A 93 -13.85 -3.21 3.13
CA LEU A 93 -14.06 -3.24 4.59
C LEU A 93 -14.76 -4.51 5.10
N PRO A 94 -15.83 -5.05 4.47
CA PRO A 94 -16.47 -6.27 4.93
C PRO A 94 -15.54 -7.49 4.96
N LEU A 95 -14.47 -7.47 4.15
CA LEU A 95 -13.44 -8.52 4.13
C LEU A 95 -12.30 -8.27 5.13
N LEU A 96 -12.11 -7.02 5.57
CA LEU A 96 -11.05 -6.60 6.50
C LEU A 96 -11.49 -6.66 7.97
N GLY A 97 -12.79 -6.57 8.23
CA GLY A 97 -13.38 -6.62 9.57
C GLY A 97 -13.23 -5.30 10.35
N ASP A 98 -13.44 -5.38 11.67
CA ASP A 98 -13.57 -4.19 12.53
C ASP A 98 -12.28 -3.80 13.27
N ALA A 99 -11.21 -4.59 13.15
CA ALA A 99 -9.92 -4.28 13.75
C ALA A 99 -9.01 -3.50 12.79
N PRO A 100 -8.02 -2.73 13.29
CA PRO A 100 -7.02 -2.10 12.44
C PRO A 100 -6.30 -3.08 11.51
N PHE A 101 -6.06 -2.64 10.29
CA PHE A 101 -5.47 -3.44 9.22
C PHE A 101 -4.33 -2.70 8.52
N LEU A 102 -3.38 -3.48 8.01
CA LEU A 102 -2.26 -2.98 7.21
C LEU A 102 -2.71 -2.77 5.76
N VAL A 103 -2.26 -1.71 5.12
CA VAL A 103 -2.44 -1.45 3.69
C VAL A 103 -1.09 -1.21 3.06
N MET A 104 -0.86 -1.81 1.90
CA MET A 104 0.34 -1.62 1.09
C MET A 104 -0.06 -1.35 -0.37
N ASN A 105 0.55 -0.34 -0.98
CA ASN A 105 0.43 -0.12 -2.41
C ASN A 105 1.16 -1.25 -3.16
N GLY A 106 0.47 -1.95 -4.07
CA GLY A 106 1.06 -3.09 -4.81
C GLY A 106 2.12 -2.72 -5.84
N ASP A 107 2.38 -1.42 -6.02
CA ASP A 107 3.41 -0.88 -6.91
C ASP A 107 4.62 -0.28 -6.17
N VAL A 108 4.71 -0.49 -4.86
CA VAL A 108 5.84 -0.05 -4.04
C VAL A 108 6.71 -1.26 -3.70
N TRP A 109 8.02 -1.12 -3.85
CA TRP A 109 8.98 -2.00 -3.20
C TRP A 109 9.61 -1.28 -2.01
N CYS A 110 9.69 -1.93 -0.85
CA CYS A 110 10.25 -1.32 0.36
C CYS A 110 10.82 -2.39 1.29
N ASP A 111 11.92 -2.13 1.98
CA ASP A 111 12.51 -3.08 2.94
C ASP A 111 11.95 -2.97 4.38
N TRP A 112 10.96 -2.10 4.63
CA TRP A 112 10.29 -1.97 5.94
C TRP A 112 9.58 -3.27 6.38
N ASN A 113 9.92 -3.81 7.56
CA ASN A 113 9.43 -5.11 8.02
C ASN A 113 7.96 -5.07 8.50
N PRO A 114 7.02 -5.79 7.84
CA PRO A 114 5.61 -5.84 8.23
C PRO A 114 5.33 -6.39 9.63
N ALA A 115 6.29 -7.09 10.26
CA ALA A 115 6.16 -7.56 11.63
C ALA A 115 5.98 -6.42 12.65
N ALA A 116 6.31 -5.18 12.28
CA ALA A 116 6.05 -4.00 13.10
C ALA A 116 4.56 -3.56 13.08
N ALA A 117 3.76 -3.98 12.10
CA ALA A 117 2.38 -3.51 11.92
C ALA A 117 1.46 -3.77 13.13
N PRO A 118 1.47 -4.95 13.79
CA PRO A 118 0.62 -5.20 14.96
C PRO A 118 0.86 -4.23 16.10
N ALA A 119 2.11 -3.82 16.34
CA ALA A 119 2.44 -2.84 17.37
C ALA A 119 1.92 -1.43 17.01
N ARG A 120 1.81 -1.10 15.72
CA ARG A 120 1.22 0.17 15.25
C ARG A 120 -0.30 0.18 15.29
N ALA A 121 -0.92 -0.98 15.13
CA ALA A 121 -2.35 -1.13 15.36
C ALA A 121 -2.72 -1.07 16.85
N ALA A 122 -1.84 -1.57 17.72
CA ALA A 122 -2.05 -1.52 19.16
C ALA A 122 -2.07 -0.06 19.63
N GLY A 123 -3.26 0.43 20.00
CA GLY A 123 -3.47 1.80 20.45
C GLY A 123 -3.81 2.81 19.34
N LEU A 124 -4.05 2.35 18.12
CA LEU A 124 -4.59 3.22 17.06
C LEU A 124 -6.04 3.59 17.39
N PRO A 125 -6.37 4.87 17.63
CA PRO A 125 -7.73 5.28 17.98
C PRO A 125 -8.69 5.14 16.79
N ASP A 126 -9.99 5.20 17.07
CA ASP A 126 -11.02 5.41 16.06
C ASP A 126 -10.70 6.64 15.19
N GLY A 127 -10.84 6.49 13.86
CA GLY A 127 -10.45 7.51 12.88
C GLY A 127 -8.94 7.63 12.68
N GLY A 128 -8.13 6.82 13.38
CA GLY A 128 -6.68 6.88 13.36
C GLY A 128 -6.04 6.24 12.13
N ALA A 129 -4.88 6.79 11.79
CA ALA A 129 -3.98 6.26 10.77
C ALA A 129 -2.54 6.30 11.27
N TRP A 130 -1.78 5.22 11.06
CA TRP A 130 -0.34 5.23 11.16
C TRP A 130 0.27 5.07 9.76
N MET A 131 1.13 5.99 9.33
CA MET A 131 1.64 6.04 7.96
C MET A 131 3.17 5.96 7.96
N LEU A 132 3.72 5.14 7.06
CA LEU A 132 5.15 5.10 6.83
C LEU A 132 5.56 6.26 5.91
N MET A 133 6.56 7.03 6.35
CA MET A 133 7.12 8.14 5.59
C MET A 133 8.54 7.82 5.15
N VAL A 134 8.97 8.36 4.02
CA VAL A 134 10.32 8.20 3.45
C VAL A 134 10.86 9.54 2.96
N ASP A 135 12.17 9.61 2.73
CA ASP A 135 12.81 10.74 2.07
C ASP A 135 12.17 11.02 0.70
N ASN A 136 12.17 12.30 0.32
CA ASN A 136 11.55 12.74 -0.92
C ASN A 136 12.33 12.22 -2.14
N PRO A 137 11.72 11.42 -3.03
CA PRO A 137 12.39 10.97 -4.22
C PRO A 137 12.49 12.10 -5.25
N VAL A 138 13.36 11.94 -6.25
CA VAL A 138 13.60 12.95 -7.30
C VAL A 138 12.31 13.36 -8.03
N GLN A 139 11.39 12.42 -8.24
CA GLN A 139 10.10 12.68 -8.89
C GLN A 139 9.05 13.36 -7.99
N HIS A 140 9.32 13.53 -6.68
CA HIS A 140 8.41 14.15 -5.72
C HIS A 140 9.17 14.97 -4.66
N PRO A 141 9.92 16.01 -5.07
CA PRO A 141 10.87 16.71 -4.20
C PRO A 141 10.23 17.48 -3.04
N ASN A 142 8.95 17.82 -3.17
CA ASN A 142 8.21 18.61 -2.17
C ASN A 142 7.62 17.76 -1.05
N GLY A 143 7.61 16.43 -1.20
CA GLY A 143 6.97 15.52 -0.24
C GLY A 143 5.46 15.74 -0.08
N ASP A 144 4.89 15.08 0.91
CA ASP A 144 3.45 15.10 1.19
C ASP A 144 3.15 15.80 2.51
N PHE A 145 3.78 15.33 3.60
CA PHE A 145 3.39 15.68 4.97
C PHE A 145 4.61 15.95 5.85
N HIS A 146 4.40 16.75 6.90
CA HIS A 146 5.39 16.96 7.94
C HIS A 146 5.22 15.90 9.04
N LEU A 147 6.32 15.24 9.41
CA LEU A 147 6.38 14.33 10.55
C LEU A 147 7.06 15.03 11.73
N ALA A 148 6.29 15.29 12.79
CA ALA A 148 6.81 15.88 14.02
C ALA A 148 7.64 14.86 14.82
N SER A 149 8.50 15.37 15.70
CA SER A 149 9.40 14.55 16.55
C SER A 149 8.66 13.63 17.53
N ASP A 150 7.39 13.92 17.83
CA ASP A 150 6.53 13.09 18.68
C ASP A 150 5.79 11.99 17.89
N GLY A 151 6.05 11.89 16.58
CA GLY A 151 5.44 10.91 15.69
C GLY A 151 4.10 11.34 15.09
N ARG A 152 3.58 12.54 15.37
CA ARG A 152 2.36 13.06 14.74
C ARG A 152 2.62 13.54 13.31
N LEU A 153 1.63 13.34 12.44
CA LEU A 153 1.66 13.85 11.08
C LEU A 153 0.81 15.11 10.94
N HIS A 154 1.33 16.06 10.17
CA HIS A 154 0.69 17.33 9.88
C HIS A 154 0.65 17.60 8.37
N ALA A 155 -0.47 18.13 7.89
CA ALA A 155 -0.63 18.50 6.47
C ALA A 155 0.26 19.69 6.04
N GLN A 156 0.70 20.49 7.02
CA GLN A 156 1.58 21.65 6.85
C GLN A 156 2.75 21.54 7.83
N GLY A 157 3.87 22.17 7.48
CA GLY A 157 5.11 22.14 8.25
C GLY A 157 6.28 21.73 7.38
N GLU A 158 7.49 21.93 7.89
CA GLU A 158 8.75 21.56 7.24
C GLU A 158 9.71 20.94 8.27
N PRO A 159 10.59 20.00 7.87
CA PRO A 159 10.69 19.42 6.54
C PRO A 159 9.51 18.48 6.22
N ARG A 160 9.18 18.33 4.94
CA ARG A 160 8.20 17.35 4.44
C ARG A 160 8.85 16.05 4.00
N LEU A 161 8.12 14.96 4.20
CA LEU A 161 8.46 13.61 3.76
C LEU A 161 7.37 13.06 2.82
N THR A 162 7.72 12.04 2.04
CA THR A 162 6.81 11.37 1.11
C THR A 162 6.12 10.19 1.80
N TYR A 163 4.82 10.04 1.58
CA TYR A 163 4.07 8.87 2.04
C TYR A 163 4.50 7.64 1.24
N ALA A 164 4.92 6.60 1.95
CA ALA A 164 5.54 5.41 1.33
C ALA A 164 4.53 4.46 0.66
N GLY A 165 3.23 4.73 0.73
CA GLY A 165 2.21 3.77 0.29
C GLY A 165 2.01 2.60 1.26
N ILE A 166 2.47 2.72 2.51
CA ILE A 166 2.33 1.70 3.56
C ILE A 166 1.73 2.37 4.80
N ALA A 167 0.62 1.83 5.31
CA ALA A 167 -0.05 2.39 6.48
C ALA A 167 -0.87 1.35 7.23
N VAL A 168 -1.12 1.59 8.52
CA VAL A 168 -2.12 0.88 9.32
C VAL A 168 -3.29 1.82 9.56
N TYR A 169 -4.51 1.38 9.25
CA TYR A 169 -5.71 2.19 9.43
C TYR A 169 -6.67 1.55 10.41
N HIS A 170 -7.35 2.39 11.19
CA HIS A 170 -8.57 1.99 11.86
C HIS A 170 -9.74 1.97 10.86
N PRO A 171 -10.60 0.94 10.82
CA PRO A 171 -11.71 0.87 9.85
C PRO A 171 -12.66 2.07 9.92
N SER A 172 -12.81 2.69 11.10
CA SER A 172 -13.66 3.87 11.27
C SER A 172 -13.20 5.11 10.52
N LEU A 173 -11.94 5.17 10.06
CA LEU A 173 -11.49 6.20 9.14
C LEU A 173 -12.32 6.22 7.85
N PHE A 174 -12.79 5.06 7.39
CA PHE A 174 -13.50 4.89 6.13
C PHE A 174 -15.02 4.79 6.27
N LYS A 175 -15.57 4.88 7.49
CA LYS A 175 -17.01 4.63 7.77
C LYS A 175 -17.96 5.55 6.97
N THR A 176 -17.53 6.75 6.64
CA THR A 176 -18.32 7.73 5.90
C THR A 176 -18.16 7.63 4.38
N VAL A 177 -17.24 6.78 3.90
CA VAL A 177 -16.98 6.58 2.48
C VAL A 177 -18.02 5.59 1.92
N PRO A 178 -18.92 6.03 1.01
CA PRO A 178 -19.91 5.11 0.45
C PRO A 178 -19.24 4.03 -0.40
N ARG A 179 -19.63 2.77 -0.17
CA ARG A 179 -19.11 1.63 -0.96
C ARG A 179 -19.44 1.81 -2.44
N GLY A 180 -18.50 1.40 -3.30
CA GLY A 180 -18.63 1.57 -4.76
C GLY A 180 -18.44 3.00 -5.27
N THR A 181 -18.04 3.95 -4.42
CA THR A 181 -17.77 5.34 -4.83
C THR A 181 -16.27 5.56 -4.97
N ALA A 182 -15.85 6.19 -6.08
CA ALA A 182 -14.46 6.59 -6.26
C ALA A 182 -14.10 7.71 -5.27
N MET A 183 -13.07 7.49 -4.44
CA MET A 183 -12.64 8.48 -3.46
C MET A 183 -11.12 8.43 -3.21
N PRO A 184 -10.43 9.59 -3.23
CA PRO A 184 -9.00 9.63 -2.98
C PRO A 184 -8.70 9.61 -1.48
N MET A 185 -7.48 9.23 -1.09
CA MET A 185 -7.07 9.18 0.32
C MET A 185 -6.80 10.55 0.94
N LEU A 186 -6.34 11.52 0.15
CA LEU A 186 -5.82 12.78 0.68
C LEU A 186 -6.81 13.55 1.58
N PRO A 187 -8.12 13.63 1.28
CA PRO A 187 -9.09 14.23 2.19
C PRO A 187 -9.15 13.54 3.56
N LEU A 188 -9.12 12.21 3.60
CA LEU A 188 -9.16 11.44 4.85
C LEU A 188 -7.88 11.64 5.67
N PHE A 189 -6.71 11.68 5.01
CA PHE A 189 -5.46 11.99 5.68
C PHE A 189 -5.48 13.37 6.32
N ARG A 190 -5.91 14.39 5.57
CA ARG A 190 -5.98 15.76 6.08
C ARG A 190 -6.93 15.87 7.26
N GLN A 191 -8.07 15.18 7.22
CA GLN A 191 -9.01 15.14 8.34
C GLN A 191 -8.38 14.47 9.56
N ALA A 192 -7.79 13.28 9.41
CA ALA A 192 -7.13 12.59 10.51
C ALA A 192 -5.96 13.40 11.11
N MET A 193 -5.21 14.13 10.30
CA MET A 193 -4.16 15.04 10.77
C MET A 193 -4.74 16.24 11.52
N ALA A 194 -5.83 16.84 11.03
CA ALA A 194 -6.51 17.96 11.70
C ALA A 194 -7.06 17.55 13.07
N ASP A 195 -7.55 16.32 13.19
CA ASP A 195 -8.07 15.75 14.43
C ASP A 195 -6.95 15.22 15.37
N GLY A 196 -5.69 15.28 14.93
CA GLY A 196 -4.54 14.78 15.69
C GLY A 196 -4.51 13.26 15.84
N LEU A 197 -5.15 12.53 14.91
CA LEU A 197 -5.29 11.08 14.86
C LEU A 197 -4.35 10.41 13.84
N ALA A 198 -3.61 11.20 13.07
CA ALA A 198 -2.59 10.70 12.14
C ALA A 198 -1.20 10.67 12.81
N GLN A 199 -0.59 9.50 12.79
CA GLN A 199 0.76 9.24 13.29
C GLN A 199 1.61 8.64 12.17
N GLY A 200 2.93 8.63 12.34
CA GLY A 200 3.81 8.00 11.38
C GLY A 200 5.18 7.64 11.95
N ALA A 201 6.01 7.10 11.07
CA ALA A 201 7.43 6.91 11.33
C ALA A 201 8.22 7.19 10.06
N HIS A 202 9.42 7.74 10.23
CA HIS A 202 10.37 7.91 9.14
C HIS A 202 11.14 6.62 8.93
N HIS A 203 11.05 6.07 7.71
CA HIS A 203 11.83 4.94 7.25
C HIS A 203 12.98 5.42 6.37
N THR A 204 14.21 5.19 6.85
CA THR A 204 15.45 5.56 6.17
C THR A 204 16.09 4.38 5.41
N GLY A 205 15.39 3.25 5.33
CA GLY A 205 15.79 2.10 4.52
C GLY A 205 15.41 2.27 3.05
N ARG A 206 15.51 1.18 2.29
CA ARG A 206 15.22 1.22 0.85
C ARG A 206 13.72 1.27 0.57
N TRP A 207 13.36 2.15 -0.35
CA TRP A 207 11.99 2.31 -0.85
C TRP A 207 12.01 2.75 -2.31
N THR A 208 11.06 2.24 -3.09
CA THR A 208 10.88 2.58 -4.51
C THR A 208 9.41 2.50 -4.89
N ASP A 209 8.80 3.63 -5.29
CA ASP A 209 7.58 3.62 -6.10
C ASP A 209 7.95 3.20 -7.54
N VAL A 210 7.38 2.09 -8.01
CA VAL A 210 7.64 1.54 -9.33
C VAL A 210 6.65 2.12 -10.34
N GLY A 211 6.65 3.44 -10.52
CA GLY A 211 5.65 4.12 -11.35
C GLY A 211 5.98 4.32 -12.82
N THR A 212 7.18 3.92 -13.28
CA THR A 212 7.60 4.01 -14.70
C THR A 212 8.42 2.79 -15.12
N PRO A 213 8.48 2.44 -16.43
CA PRO A 213 9.30 1.32 -16.91
C PRO A 213 10.77 1.45 -16.55
N GLN A 214 11.30 2.68 -16.55
CA GLN A 214 12.67 2.95 -16.11
C GLN A 214 12.88 2.54 -14.64
N ARG A 215 12.01 3.00 -13.72
CA ARG A 215 12.11 2.66 -12.29
C ARG A 215 11.92 1.16 -12.02
N LEU A 216 11.12 0.48 -12.85
CA LEU A 216 11.00 -0.99 -12.82
C LEU A 216 12.33 -1.67 -13.19
N ALA A 217 12.95 -1.22 -14.29
CA ALA A 217 14.22 -1.78 -14.76
C ALA A 217 15.37 -1.50 -13.77
N ASP A 218 15.43 -0.30 -13.22
CA ASP A 218 16.43 0.09 -12.21
C ASP A 218 16.31 -0.80 -10.97
N LEU A 219 15.09 -0.98 -10.46
CA LEU A 219 14.81 -1.85 -9.32
C LEU A 219 15.14 -3.33 -9.62
N ASP A 220 14.80 -3.84 -10.81
CA ASP A 220 15.13 -5.21 -11.20
C ASP A 220 16.64 -5.44 -11.24
N ALA A 221 17.40 -4.52 -11.83
CA ALA A 221 18.86 -4.59 -11.89
C ALA A 221 19.48 -4.59 -10.49
N GLU A 222 18.99 -3.73 -9.60
CA GLU A 222 19.46 -3.63 -8.22
C GLU A 222 19.17 -4.92 -7.43
N LEU A 223 17.93 -5.43 -7.48
CA LEU A 223 17.57 -6.65 -6.74
C LEU A 223 18.32 -7.89 -7.26
N ARG A 224 18.57 -7.98 -8.56
CA ARG A 224 19.40 -9.06 -9.12
C ARG A 224 20.86 -8.97 -8.71
N ALA A 225 21.40 -7.76 -8.53
CA ALA A 225 22.76 -7.57 -8.05
C ALA A 225 22.89 -8.01 -6.58
N MET A 226 21.88 -7.77 -5.75
CA MET A 226 21.87 -8.20 -4.34
C MET A 226 21.73 -9.72 -4.15
N ALA A 227 21.20 -10.43 -5.15
CA ALA A 227 21.01 -11.88 -5.11
C ALA A 227 22.26 -12.69 -5.57
N ARG A 228 23.33 -11.99 -5.97
CA ARG A 228 24.62 -12.58 -6.38
C ARG A 228 25.62 -12.50 -5.23
#